data_AF-A0A357L2I8-F1
#
_entry.id   AF-A0A357L2I8-F1
#
_cell.length_a   1.000
_cell.length_b   1.000
_cell.length_c   1.000
_cell.angle_alpha   90.00
_cell.angle_beta   90.00
_cell.angle_gamma   90.00
#
_symmetry.space_group_name_H-M   'P 1'
#
loop_
_entity.id
_entity.type
_entity.pdbx_description
1 polymer ?
#
loop_
_entity_poly.entity_id
_entity_poly.type
_entity_poly.pdbx_seq_one_letter_code
_entity_poly.pdbx_strand_id
1 'polypeptide(L)'
;MDAFINLVTDRQFQISLLVACAAIGTIYTIVEPFFVKDRLKERMKSVSDYRERLRQQQRESFARKGNATLRASSAQGVLKEIVENLKLFEIFDANEARKQLMMAGFRGHRPVFIFMAARLGMPFVAAAATAVYVYVLKATELDNLGRLGACAFAFFSGFYIPNVYINN
;
A
#
# COMPACT_ATOMS: atom_id res chain seq x y z
N MET A 1 -33.46 67.70 50.21
CA MET A 1 -32.93 67.42 48.85
C MET A 1 -31.53 68.00 48.68
N ASP A 2 -31.20 69.09 49.37
CA ASP A 2 -29.90 69.79 49.27
C ASP A 2 -28.70 68.97 49.78
N ALA A 3 -28.89 68.11 50.78
CA ALA A 3 -27.84 67.20 51.25
C ALA A 3 -27.45 66.14 50.20
N PHE A 4 -28.41 65.68 49.39
CA PHE A 4 -28.18 64.72 48.32
C PHE A 4 -27.49 65.40 47.12
N ILE A 5 -27.87 66.66 46.84
CA ILE A 5 -27.26 67.47 45.78
C ILE A 5 -25.81 67.84 46.13
N ASN A 6 -25.53 68.18 47.40
CA ASN A 6 -24.16 68.47 47.86
C ASN A 6 -23.28 67.23 47.90
N LEU A 7 -23.82 66.05 48.25
CA LEU A 7 -23.08 64.78 48.21
C LEU A 7 -22.72 64.36 46.77
N VAL A 8 -23.65 64.54 45.82
CA VAL A 8 -23.43 64.22 44.40
C VAL A 8 -22.54 65.27 43.71
N THR A 9 -22.56 66.52 44.17
CA THR A 9 -21.71 67.63 43.67
C THR A 9 -20.34 67.67 44.35
N ASP A 10 -20.11 66.87 45.39
CA ASP A 10 -18.82 66.78 46.05
C ASP A 10 -17.78 66.16 45.10
N ARG A 11 -16.69 66.91 44.88
CA ARG A 11 -15.59 66.54 43.98
C ARG A 11 -14.96 65.21 44.39
N GLN A 12 -14.88 64.92 45.70
CA GLN A 12 -14.30 63.66 46.18
C GLN A 12 -15.19 62.45 45.86
N PHE A 13 -16.51 62.59 45.94
CA PHE A 13 -17.46 61.52 45.61
C PHE A 13 -17.46 61.20 44.11
N GLN A 14 -17.37 62.22 43.25
CA GLN A 14 -17.28 62.01 41.79
C GLN A 14 -15.98 61.29 41.40
N ILE A 15 -14.85 61.65 42.03
CA ILE A 15 -13.56 61.00 41.78
C ILE A 15 -13.59 59.55 42.26
N SER A 16 -14.12 59.26 43.46
CA SER A 16 -14.17 57.90 43.98
C SER A 16 -15.09 57.00 43.15
N LEU A 17 -16.20 57.52 42.65
CA LEU A 17 -17.10 56.82 41.75
C LEU A 17 -16.41 56.48 40.41
N LEU A 18 -15.71 57.44 39.81
CA LEU A 18 -14.96 57.23 38.56
C LEU A 18 -13.84 56.20 38.75
N VAL A 19 -13.11 56.26 39.87
CA VAL A 19 -12.06 55.29 40.21
C VAL A 19 -12.65 53.89 40.42
N ALA A 20 -13.81 53.77 41.08
CA ALA A 20 -14.49 52.51 41.26
C ALA A 20 -14.92 51.89 39.91
N CYS A 21 -15.50 52.69 39.00
CA CYS A 21 -15.84 52.24 37.66
C CYS A 21 -14.60 51.82 36.85
N ALA A 22 -13.50 52.58 36.94
CA ALA A 22 -12.24 52.25 36.27
C ALA A 22 -11.63 50.95 36.80
N ALA A 23 -11.68 50.72 38.12
CA ALA A 23 -11.20 49.49 38.74
C ALA A 23 -12.03 48.26 38.33
N ILE A 24 -13.35 48.40 38.22
CA ILE A 24 -14.21 47.32 37.71
C ILE A 24 -13.91 47.05 36.23
N GLY A 25 -13.70 48.11 35.43
CA GLY A 25 -13.33 48.01 34.03
C GLY A 25 -12.01 47.27 33.82
N THR A 26 -10.97 47.58 34.60
CA THR A 26 -9.68 46.88 34.50
C THR A 26 -9.76 45.42 34.91
N ILE A 27 -10.54 45.09 35.95
CA ILE A 27 -10.81 43.69 36.32
C ILE A 27 -11.49 42.96 35.16
N TYR A 28 -12.49 43.59 34.53
CA TYR A 28 -13.20 43.00 33.40
C TYR A 28 -12.27 42.71 32.21
N THR A 29 -11.42 43.66 31.84
CA THR A 29 -10.44 43.49 30.75
C THR A 29 -9.46 42.34 30.99
N ILE A 30 -9.08 42.10 32.25
CA ILE A 30 -8.18 40.99 32.61
C ILE A 30 -8.91 39.64 32.57
N VAL A 31 -10.20 39.63 32.90
CA VAL A 31 -11.02 38.41 32.98
C VAL A 31 -11.57 37.98 31.61
N GLU A 32 -11.85 38.91 30.71
CA GLU A 32 -12.32 38.67 29.33
C GLU A 32 -11.58 37.54 28.59
N PRO A 33 -10.22 37.49 28.54
CA PRO A 33 -9.50 36.45 27.81
C PRO A 33 -9.71 35.03 28.37
N PHE A 34 -10.08 34.87 29.64
CA PHE A 34 -10.31 33.55 30.24
C PHE A 34 -11.64 32.91 29.83
N PHE A 35 -12.61 33.72 29.37
CA PHE A 35 -13.89 33.22 28.86
C PHE A 35 -13.84 32.82 27.37
N VAL A 36 -12.77 33.19 26.65
CA VAL A 36 -12.58 32.81 25.26
C VAL A 36 -12.21 31.33 25.21
N LYS A 37 -13.16 30.47 24.82
CA LYS A 37 -12.90 29.05 24.57
C LYS A 37 -11.78 28.89 23.54
N ASP A 38 -10.79 28.10 23.90
CA ASP A 38 -9.60 27.83 23.10
C ASP A 38 -9.93 26.98 21.85
N ARG A 39 -10.27 27.68 20.75
CA ARG A 39 -10.57 27.06 19.45
C ARG A 39 -9.37 26.34 18.83
N LEU A 40 -8.15 26.68 19.24
CA LEU A 40 -6.93 26.05 18.72
C LEU A 40 -6.78 24.64 19.29
N LYS A 41 -7.04 24.47 20.59
CA LYS A 41 -7.01 23.16 21.26
C LYS A 41 -7.96 22.15 20.61
N GLU A 42 -9.15 22.60 20.23
CA GLU A 42 -10.15 21.77 19.55
C GLU A 42 -9.69 21.34 18.14
N ARG A 43 -9.10 22.26 17.38
CA ARG A 43 -8.50 21.95 16.05
C ARG A 43 -7.29 21.03 16.13
N MET A 44 -6.44 21.19 17.13
CA MET A 44 -5.30 20.31 17.33
C MET A 44 -5.75 18.86 17.61
N LYS A 45 -6.82 18.69 18.39
CA LYS A 45 -7.42 17.39 18.66
C LYS A 45 -7.98 16.74 17.38
N SER A 46 -8.69 17.49 16.54
CA SER A 46 -9.20 16.93 15.28
C SER A 46 -8.06 16.52 14.32
N VAL A 47 -6.96 17.27 14.29
CA VAL A 47 -5.79 16.93 13.48
C VAL A 47 -5.06 15.71 14.03
N SER A 48 -4.89 15.58 15.36
CA SER A 48 -4.27 14.40 15.96
C SER A 48 -5.08 13.14 15.68
N ASP A 49 -6.40 13.21 15.81
CA ASP A 49 -7.29 12.08 15.55
C ASP A 49 -7.24 11.65 14.08
N TYR A 50 -7.18 12.61 13.15
CA TYR A 50 -7.01 12.31 11.73
C TYR A 50 -5.67 11.65 11.41
N ARG A 51 -4.58 12.15 12.02
CA ARG A 51 -3.24 11.57 11.85
C ARG A 51 -3.17 10.15 12.39
N GLU A 52 -3.79 9.88 13.53
CA GLU A 52 -3.81 8.54 14.11
C GLU A 52 -4.61 7.56 13.24
N ARG A 53 -5.77 7.98 12.71
CA ARG A 53 -6.54 7.19 11.74
C ARG A 53 -5.73 6.83 10.50
N LEU A 54 -5.02 7.79 9.90
CA LEU A 54 -4.15 7.54 8.75
C LEU A 54 -3.03 6.55 9.09
N ARG A 55 -2.41 6.69 10.26
CA ARG A 55 -1.35 5.81 10.73
C ARG A 55 -1.85 4.38 10.95
N GLN A 56 -3.07 4.21 11.45
CA GLN A 56 -3.73 2.91 11.57
C GLN A 56 -4.06 2.30 10.21
N GLN A 57 -4.65 3.05 9.28
CA GLN A 57 -4.93 2.59 7.91
C GLN A 57 -3.66 2.15 7.19
N GLN A 58 -2.58 2.91 7.33
CA GLN A 58 -1.28 2.52 6.78
C GLN A 58 -0.78 1.23 7.42
N ARG A 59 -0.82 1.09 8.75
CA ARG A 59 -0.43 -0.15 9.45
C ARG A 59 -1.25 -1.35 8.99
N GLU A 60 -2.56 -1.22 8.83
CA GLU A 60 -3.42 -2.28 8.28
C GLU A 60 -3.02 -2.64 6.85
N SER A 61 -2.73 -1.64 6.01
CA SER A 61 -2.28 -1.87 4.64
C SER A 61 -0.94 -2.61 4.58
N PHE A 62 -0.02 -2.32 5.51
CA PHE A 62 1.27 -3.02 5.61
C PHE A 62 1.12 -4.42 6.20
N ALA A 63 0.24 -4.61 7.19
CA ALA A 63 -0.05 -5.92 7.78
C ALA A 63 -0.69 -6.87 6.74
N ARG A 64 -1.63 -6.35 5.93
CA ARG A 64 -2.24 -7.12 4.82
C ARG A 64 -1.27 -7.41 3.68
N LYS A 65 -0.31 -6.52 3.41
CA LYS A 65 0.68 -6.67 2.33
C LYS A 65 1.98 -7.39 2.72
N GLY A 66 2.14 -7.78 3.99
CA GLY A 66 3.21 -8.64 4.53
C GLY A 66 4.61 -8.39 3.97
N ASN A 67 5.45 -7.59 4.65
CA ASN A 67 6.89 -7.38 4.38
C ASN A 67 7.33 -7.16 2.91
N ALA A 68 6.41 -6.92 1.98
CA ALA A 68 6.71 -6.67 0.58
C ALA A 68 7.08 -5.19 0.45
N THR A 69 8.38 -4.93 0.33
CA THR A 69 8.91 -3.59 0.04
C THR A 69 8.30 -3.04 -1.25
N LEU A 70 8.12 -1.71 -1.36
CA LEU A 70 7.56 -1.07 -2.56
C LEU A 70 8.31 -1.43 -3.86
N ARG A 71 9.58 -1.84 -3.78
CA ARG A 71 10.39 -2.29 -4.93
C ARG A 71 10.05 -3.70 -5.41
N ALA A 72 9.47 -4.54 -4.55
CA ALA A 72 8.91 -5.82 -4.94
C ALA A 72 7.56 -5.62 -5.66
N SER A 73 6.71 -4.69 -5.20
CA SER A 73 5.30 -4.66 -5.60
C SER A 73 5.00 -4.41 -7.09
N SER A 74 5.85 -3.72 -7.86
CA SER A 74 5.47 -3.30 -9.23
C SER A 74 5.59 -4.40 -10.28
N ALA A 75 6.65 -5.21 -10.26
CA ALA A 75 6.82 -6.34 -11.18
C ALA A 75 6.45 -7.70 -10.53
N GLN A 76 6.47 -7.78 -9.20
CA GLN A 76 6.14 -9.00 -8.48
C GLN A 76 4.64 -9.17 -8.30
N GLY A 77 3.84 -8.09 -8.27
CA GLY A 77 2.40 -8.17 -8.03
C GLY A 77 1.69 -9.11 -9.02
N VAL A 78 1.87 -8.88 -10.33
CA VAL A 78 1.20 -9.66 -11.38
C VAL A 78 1.70 -11.11 -11.43
N LEU A 79 3.02 -11.35 -11.41
CA LEU A 79 3.54 -12.73 -11.42
C LEU A 79 3.21 -13.50 -10.14
N LYS A 80 3.26 -12.84 -8.99
CA LYS A 80 2.91 -13.45 -7.70
C LYS A 80 1.42 -13.77 -7.66
N GLU A 81 0.57 -12.87 -8.11
CA GLU A 81 -0.88 -13.08 -8.17
C GLU A 81 -1.24 -14.23 -9.12
N ILE A 82 -0.59 -14.33 -10.29
CA ILE A 82 -0.76 -15.50 -11.17
C ILE A 82 -0.32 -16.79 -10.46
N VAL A 83 0.86 -16.82 -9.85
CA VAL A 83 1.40 -18.03 -9.20
C VAL A 83 0.62 -18.43 -7.94
N GLU A 84 0.12 -17.47 -7.15
CA GLU A 84 -0.71 -17.70 -5.97
C GLU A 84 -2.12 -18.20 -6.34
N ASN A 85 -2.75 -17.60 -7.35
CA ASN A 85 -4.08 -18.05 -7.82
C ASN A 85 -4.04 -19.47 -8.40
N LEU A 86 -2.95 -19.85 -9.06
CA LEU A 86 -2.75 -21.19 -9.60
C LEU A 86 -2.22 -22.20 -8.55
N LYS A 87 -2.04 -21.80 -7.27
CA LYS A 87 -1.49 -22.64 -6.18
C LYS A 87 -0.23 -23.43 -6.57
N LEU A 88 0.62 -22.83 -7.39
CA LEU A 88 1.72 -23.55 -8.03
C LEU A 88 2.79 -24.04 -7.03
N PHE A 89 2.84 -23.43 -5.85
CA PHE A 89 3.69 -23.84 -4.73
C PHE A 89 3.27 -25.18 -4.11
N GLU A 90 1.97 -25.48 -4.09
CA GLU A 90 1.40 -26.66 -3.45
C GLU A 90 1.48 -27.89 -4.36
N ILE A 91 1.42 -27.68 -5.68
CA ILE A 91 1.38 -28.75 -6.68
C ILE A 91 2.79 -29.23 -7.08
N PHE A 92 3.81 -28.36 -7.05
CA PHE A 92 5.13 -28.64 -7.63
C PHE A 92 6.31 -28.65 -6.64
N ASP A 93 6.02 -28.86 -5.35
CA ASP A 93 6.98 -28.98 -4.23
C ASP A 93 8.14 -27.95 -4.30
N ALA A 94 7.78 -26.70 -4.04
CA ALA A 94 8.66 -25.55 -4.21
C ALA A 94 9.98 -25.60 -3.40
N ASN A 95 10.10 -26.52 -2.44
CA ASN A 95 11.31 -26.69 -1.64
C ASN A 95 12.50 -27.20 -2.46
N GLU A 96 12.27 -28.13 -3.40
CA GLU A 96 13.33 -28.69 -4.23
C GLU A 96 13.80 -27.69 -5.29
N ALA A 97 12.86 -27.04 -5.98
CA ALA A 97 13.15 -25.95 -6.91
C ALA A 97 13.90 -24.80 -6.22
N ARG A 98 13.53 -24.46 -4.98
CA ARG A 98 14.22 -23.43 -4.19
C ARG A 98 15.65 -23.83 -3.86
N LYS A 99 15.91 -25.10 -3.51
CA LYS A 99 17.28 -25.59 -3.29
C LYS A 99 18.13 -25.48 -4.55
N GLN A 100 17.59 -25.90 -5.70
CA GLN A 100 18.28 -25.79 -7.00
C GLN A 100 18.57 -24.33 -7.38
N LEU A 101 17.60 -23.43 -7.21
CA LEU A 101 17.80 -21.99 -7.45
C LEU A 101 18.82 -21.35 -6.50
N MET A 102 18.85 -21.76 -5.24
CA MET A 102 19.86 -21.30 -4.28
C MET A 102 21.27 -21.78 -4.66
N MET A 103 21.41 -23.01 -5.14
CA MET A 103 22.67 -23.55 -5.66
C MET A 103 23.12 -22.83 -6.94
N ALA A 104 22.19 -22.45 -7.81
CA ALA A 104 22.44 -21.65 -9.01
C ALA A 104 22.74 -20.15 -8.71
N GLY A 105 22.86 -19.76 -7.44
CA GLY A 105 23.20 -18.38 -7.05
C GLY A 105 22.02 -17.40 -7.05
N PHE A 106 20.81 -17.84 -7.42
CA PHE A 106 19.59 -17.04 -7.40
C PHE A 106 19.01 -16.95 -5.98
N ARG A 107 19.48 -15.96 -5.22
CA ARG A 107 19.01 -15.68 -3.85
C ARG A 107 17.73 -14.84 -3.85
N GLY A 108 16.82 -15.15 -2.93
CA GLY A 108 15.59 -14.36 -2.69
C GLY A 108 14.31 -15.00 -3.25
N HIS A 109 13.18 -14.35 -3.01
CA HIS A 109 11.85 -14.89 -3.34
C HIS A 109 11.49 -14.73 -4.82
N ARG A 110 12.06 -13.71 -5.49
CA ARG A 110 11.74 -13.34 -6.88
C ARG A 110 12.11 -14.40 -7.93
N PRO A 111 13.32 -14.99 -7.91
CA PRO A 111 13.68 -16.03 -8.89
C PRO A 111 12.81 -17.29 -8.78
N VAL A 112 12.35 -17.61 -7.57
CA VAL A 112 11.47 -18.78 -7.32
C VAL A 112 10.13 -18.62 -8.02
N PHE A 113 9.49 -17.44 -7.91
CA PHE A 113 8.24 -17.18 -8.61
C PHE A 113 8.40 -17.18 -10.13
N ILE A 114 9.46 -16.57 -10.65
CA ILE A 114 9.72 -16.50 -12.09
C ILE A 114 9.95 -17.90 -12.65
N PHE A 115 10.74 -18.73 -11.97
CA PHE A 115 10.97 -20.11 -12.39
C PHE A 115 9.68 -20.93 -12.39
N MET A 116 8.87 -20.84 -11.34
CA MET A 116 7.62 -21.59 -11.25
C MET A 116 6.63 -21.14 -12.33
N ALA A 117 6.50 -19.83 -12.57
CA ALA A 117 5.68 -19.28 -13.64
C ALA A 117 6.19 -19.69 -15.03
N ALA A 118 7.51 -19.70 -15.24
CA ALA A 118 8.13 -20.12 -16.49
C ALA A 118 7.94 -21.62 -16.73
N ARG A 119 8.06 -22.48 -15.71
CA ARG A 119 7.82 -23.92 -15.81
C ARG A 119 6.39 -24.24 -16.25
N LEU A 120 5.40 -23.49 -15.76
CA LEU A 120 4.03 -23.66 -16.20
C LEU A 120 3.76 -23.00 -17.56
N GLY A 121 4.25 -21.78 -17.78
CA GLY A 121 3.92 -20.99 -18.98
C GLY A 121 4.65 -21.46 -20.25
N MET A 122 5.91 -21.90 -20.14
CA MET A 122 6.73 -22.29 -21.30
C MET A 122 6.12 -23.42 -22.15
N PRO A 123 5.56 -24.52 -21.58
CA PRO A 123 4.85 -25.54 -22.36
C PRO A 123 3.75 -24.96 -23.25
N PHE A 124 2.93 -24.04 -22.72
CA PHE A 124 1.82 -23.44 -23.47
C PHE A 124 2.30 -22.48 -24.54
N VAL A 125 3.33 -21.68 -24.25
CA VAL A 125 3.93 -20.77 -25.24
C VAL A 125 4.59 -21.57 -26.37
N ALA A 126 5.34 -22.62 -26.05
CA ALA A 126 5.98 -23.49 -27.04
C ALA A 126 4.94 -24.23 -27.91
N ALA A 127 3.88 -24.76 -27.30
CA ALA A 127 2.78 -25.39 -28.03
C ALA A 127 2.02 -24.39 -28.91
N ALA A 128 1.74 -23.19 -28.41
CA ALA A 128 1.06 -22.15 -29.17
C ALA A 128 1.92 -21.66 -30.36
N ALA A 129 3.22 -21.43 -30.14
CA ALA A 129 4.15 -21.04 -31.20
C ALA A 129 4.23 -22.13 -32.29
N THR A 130 4.30 -23.40 -31.88
CA THR A 130 4.33 -24.55 -32.80
C THR A 130 3.00 -24.71 -33.53
N ALA A 131 1.87 -24.53 -32.85
CA ALA A 131 0.55 -24.57 -33.46
C ALA A 131 0.39 -23.46 -34.52
N VAL A 132 0.82 -22.23 -34.22
CA VAL A 132 0.82 -21.14 -35.20
C VAL A 132 1.73 -21.49 -36.39
N TYR A 133 2.93 -22.00 -36.14
CA TYR A 133 3.87 -22.38 -37.20
C TYR A 133 3.33 -23.48 -38.12
N VAL A 134 2.72 -24.51 -37.54
CA VAL A 134 2.29 -25.71 -38.27
C VAL A 134 0.92 -25.50 -38.94
N TYR A 135 -0.03 -24.83 -38.29
CA TYR A 135 -1.39 -24.65 -38.82
C TYR A 135 -1.58 -23.34 -39.61
N VAL A 136 -0.95 -22.24 -39.21
CA VAL A 136 -1.15 -20.92 -39.85
C VAL A 136 -0.15 -20.71 -40.98
N LEU A 137 1.13 -20.94 -40.72
CA LEU A 137 2.20 -20.74 -41.71
C LEU A 137 2.30 -21.90 -42.71
N LYS A 138 1.67 -23.07 -42.42
CA LYS A 138 1.73 -24.30 -43.24
C LYS A 138 3.14 -24.64 -43.74
N ALA A 139 4.17 -24.29 -42.97
CA ALA A 139 5.56 -24.41 -43.38
C ALA A 139 6.05 -25.87 -43.45
N THR A 140 5.24 -26.83 -43.01
CA THR A 140 5.55 -28.26 -42.98
C THR A 140 4.42 -29.09 -43.58
N GLU A 141 4.75 -29.95 -44.55
CA GLU A 141 3.83 -30.93 -45.16
C GLU A 141 3.64 -32.14 -44.24
N LEU A 142 3.17 -31.89 -43.03
CA LEU A 142 2.78 -32.92 -42.08
C LEU A 142 1.27 -33.18 -42.18
N ASP A 143 0.89 -34.46 -42.18
CA ASP A 143 -0.51 -34.89 -42.04
C ASP A 143 -1.11 -34.36 -40.72
N ASN A 144 -2.44 -34.26 -40.62
CA ASN A 144 -3.11 -33.70 -39.43
C ASN A 144 -2.70 -34.40 -38.13
N LEU A 145 -2.43 -35.71 -38.18
CA LEU A 145 -1.90 -36.46 -37.06
C LEU A 145 -0.46 -36.05 -36.69
N GLY A 146 0.39 -35.79 -37.69
CA GLY A 146 1.77 -35.30 -37.51
C GLY A 146 1.82 -33.88 -36.95
N ARG A 147 0.87 -33.02 -37.32
CA ARG A 147 0.74 -31.66 -36.77
C ARG A 147 0.36 -31.66 -35.29
N LEU A 148 -0.56 -32.53 -34.91
CA LEU A 148 -0.91 -32.78 -33.50
C LEU A 148 0.28 -33.35 -32.73
N GLY A 149 0.98 -34.34 -33.31
CA GLY A 149 2.19 -34.92 -32.73
C GLY A 149 3.29 -33.88 -32.49
N ALA A 150 3.55 -32.99 -33.44
CA ALA A 150 4.52 -31.90 -33.31
C ALA A 150 4.15 -30.91 -32.20
N CYS A 151 2.88 -30.53 -32.08
CA CYS A 151 2.43 -29.66 -30.98
C CYS A 151 2.56 -30.35 -29.61
N ALA A 152 2.24 -31.64 -29.52
CA ALA A 152 2.43 -32.42 -28.30
C ALA A 152 3.92 -32.52 -27.92
N PHE A 153 4.80 -32.82 -28.89
CA PHE A 153 6.25 -32.84 -28.67
C PHE A 153 6.80 -31.48 -28.22
N ALA A 154 6.33 -30.38 -28.81
CA ALA A 154 6.72 -29.04 -28.42
C ALA A 154 6.24 -28.68 -27.00
N PHE A 155 5.06 -29.15 -26.61
CA PHE A 155 4.57 -28.99 -25.23
C PHE A 155 5.45 -29.73 -24.23
N PHE A 156 5.79 -31.00 -24.51
CA PHE A 156 6.68 -31.79 -23.66
C PHE A 156 8.08 -31.19 -23.59
N SER A 157 8.66 -30.77 -24.72
CA SER A 157 9.99 -30.15 -24.72
C SER A 157 9.99 -28.80 -24.00
N GLY A 158 8.93 -28.00 -24.16
CA GLY A 158 8.72 -26.72 -23.47
C GLY A 158 8.74 -26.83 -21.95
N PHE A 159 8.32 -27.97 -21.38
CA PHE A 159 8.38 -28.23 -19.94
C PHE A 159 9.80 -28.40 -19.39
N TYR A 160 10.73 -28.92 -20.21
CA TYR A 160 12.12 -29.15 -19.79
C TYR A 160 13.02 -27.91 -19.92
N ILE A 161 12.66 -26.94 -20.77
CA ILE A 161 13.45 -25.73 -21.03
C ILE A 161 13.85 -25.00 -19.73
N PRO A 162 12.93 -24.76 -18.77
CA PRO A 162 13.30 -24.04 -17.55
C PRO A 162 14.26 -24.82 -16.65
N ASN A 163 14.19 -26.15 -16.64
CA ASN A 163 15.10 -26.99 -15.85
C ASN A 163 16.53 -26.92 -16.38
N VAL A 164 16.69 -26.87 -17.71
CA VAL A 164 18.00 -26.74 -18.36
C VAL A 164 18.63 -25.39 -18.04
N TYR A 165 17.84 -24.32 -17.95
CA TYR A 165 18.32 -22.97 -17.64
C TYR A 165 18.89 -22.82 -16.22
N ILE A 166 18.45 -23.63 -15.25
CA ILE A 166 18.96 -23.57 -13.87
C ILE A 166 20.26 -24.38 -13.69
N ASN A 167 20.41 -25.45 -14.47
CA ASN A 167 21.55 -26.37 -14.33
C ASN A 167 22.80 -25.94 -15.12
N ASN A 168 22.75 -24.81 -15.83
CA ASN A 168 23.82 -24.27 -16.67
C ASN A 168 24.22 -22.88 -16.15
#